data_AF-N0B7T0-F1
#
_entry.id   AF-N0B7T0-F1
#
_cell.length_a   1.000
_cell.length_b   1.000
_cell.length_c   1.000
_cell.angle_alpha   90.00
_cell.angle_beta   90.00
_cell.angle_gamma   90.00
#
_symmetry.space_group_name_H-M   'P 1'
#
loop_
_entity.id
_entity.type
_entity.pdbx_description
1 polymer ?
#
loop_
_entity_poly.entity_id
_entity_poly.type
_entity_poly.pdbx_seq_one_letter_code
_entity_poly.pdbx_strand_id
1 'polypeptide(L)'
;MRTYLISYDLAKPNRNQHVLAQLIMCLGDKWARPLVNTWYVMSEREEVELEAELRELLTEEDGLLIQATKRDAVLTNTSLRWFRQRRPGLDLAPDGNIIAFPSPPAPVSEPLEPELPFARAG
;
A
#
# COMPACT_ATOMS: atom_id res chain seq x y z
N MET A 1 13.46 12.10 8.89
CA MET A 1 13.43 10.88 8.05
C MET A 1 14.56 9.95 8.41
N ARG A 2 14.24 8.74 8.89
CA ARG A 2 15.21 7.66 9.15
C ARG A 2 14.87 6.43 8.32
N THR A 3 15.87 5.61 8.05
CA THR A 3 15.68 4.34 7.34
C THR A 3 15.74 3.21 8.34
N TYR A 4 14.71 2.38 8.39
CA TYR A 4 14.59 1.22 9.24
C TYR A 4 14.75 -0.05 8.41
N LEU A 5 15.50 -1.01 8.93
CA LEU A 5 15.44 -2.40 8.51
C LEU A 5 14.36 -3.07 9.35
N ILE A 6 13.30 -3.55 8.71
CA ILE A 6 12.23 -4.32 9.34
C ILE A 6 12.33 -5.73 8.80
N SER A 7 12.57 -6.70 9.68
CA SER A 7 12.52 -8.12 9.35
C SER A 7 11.57 -8.83 10.29
N TYR A 8 10.82 -9.79 9.77
CA TYR A 8 9.90 -10.58 10.57
C TYR A 8 10.02 -12.07 10.24
N ASP A 9 9.59 -12.90 11.17
CA ASP A 9 9.42 -14.33 10.96
C ASP A 9 8.04 -14.74 11.48
N LEU A 10 7.26 -15.42 10.65
CA LEU A 10 5.86 -15.75 10.97
C LEU A 10 5.74 -17.26 11.13
N ALA A 11 5.25 -17.73 12.28
CA ALA A 11 4.97 -19.15 12.50
C ALA A 11 3.87 -19.65 11.55
N LYS A 12 2.93 -18.77 11.16
CA LYS A 12 1.79 -19.06 10.27
C LYS A 12 1.65 -18.01 9.16
N PRO A 13 2.50 -18.03 8.12
CA PRO A 13 2.60 -16.94 7.13
C PRO A 13 1.30 -16.70 6.35
N ASN A 14 0.51 -17.75 6.08
CA ASN A 14 -0.73 -17.63 5.30
C ASN A 14 -1.83 -16.78 5.98
N ARG A 15 -1.72 -16.51 7.28
CA ARG A 15 -2.75 -15.80 8.06
C ARG A 15 -2.67 -14.28 7.86
N ASN A 16 -1.48 -13.71 8.02
CA ASN A 16 -1.27 -12.28 8.27
C ASN A 16 -0.17 -11.65 7.41
N GLN A 17 0.61 -12.42 6.65
CA GLN A 17 1.75 -11.88 5.88
C GLN A 17 1.36 -10.75 4.92
N HIS A 18 0.23 -10.89 4.22
CA HIS A 18 -0.24 -9.87 3.27
C HIS A 18 -0.70 -8.59 3.98
N VAL A 19 -1.38 -8.72 5.13
CA VAL A 19 -1.80 -7.60 5.97
C VAL A 19 -0.58 -6.87 6.54
N LEU A 20 0.41 -7.62 7.04
CA LEU A 20 1.64 -7.06 7.57
C LEU A 20 2.42 -6.29 6.49
N ALA A 21 2.54 -6.85 5.29
CA ALA A 21 3.14 -6.16 4.16
C ALA A 21 2.40 -4.86 3.82
N GLN A 22 1.06 -4.87 3.84
CA GLN A 22 0.26 -3.67 3.60
C GLN A 22 0.47 -2.61 4.69
N LEU A 23 0.51 -3.03 5.95
CA LEU A 23 0.77 -2.12 7.07
C LEU A 23 2.15 -1.48 6.96
N ILE A 24 3.20 -2.25 6.65
CA ILE A 24 4.55 -1.73 6.42
C ILE A 24 4.57 -0.67 5.31
N MET A 25 3.85 -0.90 4.21
CA MET A 25 3.72 0.07 3.12
C MET A 25 2.96 1.34 3.52
N CYS A 26 2.00 1.25 4.45
CA CYS A 26 1.25 2.40 4.95
C CYS A 26 2.04 3.23 5.97
N LEU A 27 2.89 2.59 6.78
CA LEU A 27 3.69 3.25 7.82
C LEU A 27 4.92 4.00 7.26
N GLY A 28 5.39 3.60 6.09
CA GLY A 28 6.55 4.19 5.42
C GLY A 28 6.20 5.22 4.36
N ASP A 29 7.01 6.26 4.24
CA ASP A 29 6.96 7.19 3.09
C ASP A 29 7.54 6.54 1.83
N LYS A 30 8.61 5.76 2.01
CA LYS A 30 9.29 4.98 0.98
C LYS A 30 9.68 3.63 1.53
N TRP A 31 9.68 2.61 0.69
CA TRP A 31 10.10 1.28 1.10
C TRP A 31 10.77 0.52 -0.03
N ALA A 32 11.62 -0.43 0.32
CA ALA A 32 12.15 -1.43 -0.58
C ALA A 32 12.03 -2.80 0.07
N ARG A 33 11.68 -3.82 -0.71
CA ARG A 33 11.51 -5.19 -0.23
C ARG A 33 12.57 -6.09 -0.88
N PRO A 34 13.79 -6.18 -0.33
CA PRO A 34 14.84 -7.04 -0.87
C PRO A 34 14.51 -8.53 -0.77
N LEU A 35 13.88 -8.96 0.32
CA LEU A 35 13.48 -10.35 0.57
C LEU A 35 12.01 -10.40 0.98
N VAL A 36 11.44 -11.61 0.99
CA VAL A 36 10.03 -11.82 1.30
C VAL A 36 9.65 -11.23 2.67
N ASN A 37 10.49 -11.41 3.68
CA ASN A 37 10.22 -11.01 5.06
C ASN A 37 11.10 -9.84 5.55
N THR A 38 11.89 -9.24 4.66
CA THR A 38 12.80 -8.13 5.00
C THR A 38 12.49 -6.90 4.17
N TRP A 39 12.40 -5.77 4.84
CA TRP A 39 11.99 -4.50 4.30
C TRP A 39 12.94 -3.40 4.75
N TYR A 40 13.27 -2.49 3.84
CA TYR A 40 13.79 -1.18 4.19
C TYR A 40 12.63 -0.20 4.13
N VAL A 41 12.48 0.61 5.17
CA VAL A 41 11.38 1.56 5.29
C VAL A 41 11.92 2.91 5.71
N MET A 42 11.68 3.94 4.92
CA MET A 42 11.93 5.32 5.33
C MET A 42 10.67 5.89 5.95
N SER A 43 10.77 6.37 7.19
CA SER A 43 9.66 6.99 7.91
C SER A 43 10.15 8.16 8.78
N GLU A 44 9.25 9.06 9.13
CA GLU A 44 9.44 10.07 10.18
C GLU A 44 9.12 9.52 11.58
N ARG A 45 8.39 8.39 11.65
CA ARG A 45 8.02 7.72 12.90
C ARG A 45 9.23 7.17 13.64
N GLU A 46 9.11 7.03 14.95
CA GLU A 46 10.12 6.38 15.79
C GLU A 46 9.99 4.85 15.76
N GLU A 47 11.07 4.16 16.13
CA GLU A 47 11.13 2.69 16.14
C GLU A 47 10.02 2.06 17.00
N VAL A 48 9.77 2.64 18.18
CA VAL A 48 8.74 2.19 19.12
C VAL A 48 7.33 2.33 18.54
N GLU A 49 7.07 3.37 17.77
CA GLU A 49 5.78 3.58 17.11
C GLU A 49 5.55 2.54 16.00
N LEU A 50 6.60 2.24 15.23
CA LEU A 50 6.54 1.20 14.20
C LEU A 50 6.36 -0.19 14.82
N GLU A 51 7.06 -0.48 15.92
CA GLU A 51 6.92 -1.74 16.65
C GLU A 51 5.50 -1.91 17.17
N ALA A 52 4.94 -0.90 17.83
CA ALA A 52 3.61 -0.95 18.43
C ALA A 52 2.54 -1.31 17.40
N GLU A 53 2.55 -0.64 16.24
CA GLU A 53 1.60 -0.87 15.16
C GLU A 53 1.76 -2.27 14.53
N LEU A 54 3.00 -2.70 14.27
CA LEU A 54 3.26 -4.00 13.65
C LEU A 54 2.95 -5.16 14.60
N ARG A 55 3.14 -4.96 15.91
CA ARG A 55 2.92 -6.00 16.93
C ARG A 55 1.46 -6.41 17.06
N GLU A 56 0.50 -5.56 16.72
CA GLU A 56 -0.93 -5.91 16.72
C GLU A 56 -1.27 -7.06 15.77
N LEU A 57 -0.43 -7.28 14.76
CA LEU A 57 -0.61 -8.35 13.77
C LEU A 57 0.22 -9.60 14.08
N LEU A 58 1.02 -9.60 15.15
CA LEU A 58 1.93 -10.68 15.52
C LEU A 58 1.42 -11.48 16.72
N THR A 59 1.80 -12.75 16.77
CA THR A 59 1.57 -13.65 17.90
C THR A 59 2.86 -13.87 18.69
N GLU A 60 2.77 -14.51 19.86
CA GLU A 60 3.94 -14.79 20.71
C GLU A 60 4.99 -15.70 20.05
N GLU A 61 4.61 -16.47 19.04
CA GLU A 61 5.50 -17.35 18.27
C GLU A 61 6.17 -16.64 17.09
N ASP A 62 5.75 -15.40 16.77
CA ASP A 62 6.29 -14.64 15.64
C ASP A 62 7.48 -13.77 16.07
N GLY A 63 8.45 -13.63 15.17
CA GLY A 63 9.62 -12.77 15.35
C GLY A 63 9.44 -11.42 14.66
N LEU A 64 9.88 -10.33 15.32
CA LEU A 64 10.00 -9.00 14.73
C LEU A 64 11.33 -8.37 15.12
N LEU A 65 12.04 -7.85 14.12
CA LEU A 65 13.25 -7.06 14.28
C LEU A 65 13.06 -5.74 13.54
N ILE A 66 13.12 -4.64 14.27
CA ILE A 66 13.20 -3.30 13.70
C ILE A 66 14.56 -2.73 14.11
N GLN A 67 15.27 -2.14 13.17
CA GLN A 67 16.54 -1.52 13.45
C GLN A 67 16.70 -0.24 12.64
N ALA A 68 16.91 0.89 13.33
CA ALA A 68 17.35 2.11 12.68
C ALA A 68 18.73 1.91 12.03
N THR A 69 18.80 2.10 10.71
CA THR A 69 20.05 2.05 9.96
C THR A 69 20.75 3.41 10.00
N LYS A 70 22.05 3.42 10.30
CA LYS A 70 22.88 4.62 10.15
C LYS A 70 23.08 4.92 8.66
N ARG A 71 23.32 6.20 8.32
CA ARG A 71 23.52 6.64 6.93
C ARG A 71 24.63 5.89 6.19
N ASP A 72 25.62 5.37 6.91
CA ASP A 72 26.75 4.60 6.35
C ASP A 72 26.46 3.11 6.18
N ALA A 73 25.22 2.65 6.39
CA ALA A 73 24.81 1.29 6.07
C ALA A 73 24.86 1.10 4.55
N VAL A 74 26.01 0.63 4.05
CA VAL A 74 26.18 0.30 2.64
C VAL A 74 25.42 -0.99 2.36
N LEU A 75 24.29 -0.84 1.68
CA LEU A 75 23.48 -1.93 1.16
C LEU A 75 24.17 -2.52 -0.07
N THR A 76 25.29 -3.19 0.19
CA THR A 76 26.11 -3.80 -0.84
C THR A 76 25.32 -4.95 -1.46
N ASN A 77 25.30 -5.02 -2.80
CA ASN A 77 24.67 -6.12 -3.54
C ASN A 77 23.13 -6.13 -3.56
N THR A 78 22.47 -5.04 -3.19
CA THR A 78 21.01 -4.91 -3.34
C THR A 78 20.69 -3.80 -4.32
N SER A 79 20.32 -4.17 -5.54
CA SER A 79 19.62 -3.30 -6.49
C SER A 79 18.22 -3.00 -5.93
N LEU A 80 18.15 -2.22 -4.84
CA LEU A 80 16.89 -1.98 -4.15
C LEU A 80 15.99 -1.14 -5.03
N ARG A 81 14.88 -1.75 -5.45
CA ARG A 81 13.78 -1.01 -6.03
C ARG A 81 12.98 -0.36 -4.92
N TRP A 82 13.12 0.95 -4.82
CA TRP A 82 12.33 1.76 -3.89
C TRP A 82 10.97 2.08 -4.48
N PHE A 83 9.95 1.97 -3.64
CA PHE A 83 8.58 2.37 -3.88
C PHE A 83 8.26 3.52 -2.92
N ARG A 84 7.24 4.32 -3.28
CA ARG A 84 6.79 5.47 -2.49
C ARG A 84 5.29 5.38 -2.32
N GLN A 85 4.81 5.79 -1.15
CA GLN A 85 3.37 5.95 -0.92
C GLN A 85 2.84 7.02 -1.88
N ARG A 86 1.82 6.67 -2.67
CA ARG A 86 1.14 7.64 -3.54
C ARG A 86 0.36 8.61 -2.66
N ARG A 87 0.74 9.89 -2.68
CA ARG A 87 -0.01 10.92 -1.96
C ARG A 87 -1.05 11.53 -2.92
N PRO A 88 -2.36 11.32 -2.70
CA PRO A 88 -3.39 11.89 -3.56
C PRO A 88 -3.25 13.42 -3.56
N GLY A 89 -3.06 13.99 -4.76
CA GLY A 89 -2.90 15.44 -4.98
C GLY A 89 -1.48 15.94 -5.26
N LEU A 90 -0.42 15.17 -4.93
CA LEU A 90 0.98 15.60 -5.15
C LEU A 90 1.69 14.82 -6.29
N ASP A 91 1.33 13.54 -6.49
CA ASP A 91 1.96 12.67 -7.50
C ASP A 91 1.24 12.68 -8.86
N LEU A 92 0.24 13.55 -9.08
CA LEU A 92 -0.31 13.81 -10.41
C LEU A 92 0.64 14.75 -11.17
N ALA A 93 1.83 14.28 -11.51
CA ALA A 93 2.58 14.90 -12.59
C ALA A 93 1.80 14.67 -13.90
N PRO A 94 1.63 15.69 -14.76
CA PRO A 94 0.91 15.56 -16.04
C PRO A 94 1.52 14.51 -16.99
N ASP A 95 2.74 14.04 -16.70
CA ASP A 95 3.51 13.13 -17.53
C ASP A 95 3.52 11.67 -17.01
N GLY A 96 2.76 11.36 -15.96
CA GLY A 96 2.65 9.99 -15.45
C GLY A 96 1.83 9.13 -16.41
N ASN A 97 2.24 7.88 -16.64
CA ASN A 97 1.52 6.86 -17.42
C ASN A 97 0.13 6.56 -16.80
N ILE A 98 -0.83 7.46 -17.00
CA ILE A 98 -2.23 7.30 -16.66
C ILE A 98 -2.85 6.46 -17.77
N ILE A 99 -3.17 5.20 -17.47
CA ILE A 99 -4.14 4.44 -18.27
C ILE A 99 -5.51 4.99 -17.86
N ALA A 100 -5.95 6.04 -18.55
CA ALA A 100 -7.31 6.55 -18.40
C ALA A 100 -8.26 5.51 -19.01
N PHE A 101 -9.04 4.83 -18.17
CA PHE A 101 -10.20 4.12 -18.68
C PHE A 101 -11.18 5.16 -19.23
N PRO A 102 -11.72 4.97 -20.44
CA PRO A 102 -12.68 5.91 -20.99
C PRO A 102 -13.85 6.04 -20.01
N SER A 103 -14.13 7.28 -19.59
CA SER A 103 -15.33 7.56 -18.83
C SER A 103 -16.52 7.04 -19.64
N PRO A 104 -17.43 6.24 -19.07
CA PRO A 104 -18.66 5.91 -19.76
C PRO A 104 -19.32 7.22 -20.19
N PRO A 105 -19.84 7.30 -21.43
CA PRO A 105 -20.56 8.49 -21.86
C PRO A 105 -21.66 8.78 -20.84
N ALA A 106 -21.79 10.05 -20.46
CA ALA A 106 -22.89 10.50 -19.61
C ALA A 106 -24.20 9.90 -20.13
N PRO A 107 -25.11 9.42 -19.26
CA PRO A 107 -26.38 8.90 -19.70
C PRO A 107 -27.01 9.99 -20.57
N VAL A 108 -27.12 9.69 -21.86
CA VAL A 108 -27.87 10.52 -22.79
C VAL A 108 -29.24 10.60 -22.16
N SER A 109 -29.68 11.82 -21.82
CA SER A 109 -31.03 12.06 -21.34
C SER A 109 -31.97 11.28 -22.25
N GLU A 110 -32.57 10.21 -21.73
CA GLU A 110 -33.50 9.40 -22.50
C GLU A 110 -34.55 10.37 -23.06
N PRO A 111 -34.81 10.36 -24.38
CA PRO A 111 -35.97 11.06 -24.88
C PRO A 111 -37.17 10.39 -24.21
N LEU A 112 -37.91 11.20 -23.43
CA LEU A 112 -39.17 10.84 -22.77
C LEU A 112 -39.96 9.87 -23.67
N GLU A 113 -39.96 8.58 -23.34
CA GLU A 113 -40.80 7.63 -24.07
C GLU A 113 -42.25 8.09 -23.90
N PRO A 114 -43.02 8.29 -24.99
CA PRO A 114 -44.42 8.64 -24.86
C PRO A 114 -45.15 7.44 -24.26
N GLU A 115 -45.73 7.61 -23.07
CA GLU A 115 -46.53 6.56 -22.45
C GLU A 115 -47.63 6.10 -23.41
N LEU A 116 -47.56 4.83 -23.81
CA LEU A 116 -48.60 4.19 -24.61
C LEU A 116 -49.83 3.97 -23.71
N PRO A 117 -51.05 4.31 -24.16
CA PRO A 117 -52.24 4.15 -23.34
C PRO A 117 -52.49 2.67 -23.06
N PHE A 118 -52.49 2.29 -21.79
CA PHE A 118 -52.85 0.94 -21.36
C PHE A 118 -54.21 0.54 -21.92
N ALA A 119 -54.25 -0.54 -22.68
CA ALA A 119 -55.49 -1.12 -23.18
C ALA A 119 -56.37 -1.50 -21.98
N ARG A 120 -57.61 -0.98 -21.93
CA ARG A 120 -58.63 -1.41 -20.98
C ARG A 120 -58.93 -2.89 -21.26
N ALA A 121 -58.68 -3.75 -20.26
CA ALA A 121 -59.19 -5.11 -20.26
C ALA A 121 -60.73 -5.07 -20.21
N GLY A 122 -61.37 -5.78 -21.12
CA GLY A 122 -62.81 -6.05 -21.10
C GLY A 122 -63.16 -7.22 -20.19
#